data_AF-A0A1H0TBC6-F1
#
_entry.id   AF-A0A1H0TBC6-F1
#
_cell.length_a   1.000
_cell.length_b   1.000
_cell.length_c   1.000
_cell.angle_alpha   90.00
_cell.angle_beta   90.00
_cell.angle_gamma   90.00
#
_symmetry.space_group_name_H-M   'P 1'
#
loop_
_entity.id
_entity.type
_entity.pdbx_description
1 polymer ?
#
loop_
_entity_poly.entity_id
_entity_poly.type
_entity_poly.pdbx_seq_one_letter_code
_entity_poly.pdbx_strand_id
1 'polypeptide(L)'
;MKRRLTFKGTIVILLFVIFIISFIKQELTMKRIQNDIVANQQELTKLKDENFKLQTELDNTPSHDYLEKLVRERLGMIKEGEKVVNSQKEN
;
A
#
# COMPACT_ATOMS: atom_id res chain seq x y z
N MET A 1 -18.08 18.22 48.19
CA MET A 1 -16.87 18.91 47.64
C MET A 1 -17.21 19.49 46.26
N LYS A 2 -17.50 20.80 46.14
CA LYS A 2 -17.74 21.44 44.84
C LYS A 2 -16.39 21.63 44.14
N ARG A 3 -16.10 20.80 43.12
CA ARG A 3 -14.89 20.94 42.29
C ARG A 3 -15.00 22.25 41.51
N ARG A 4 -14.25 23.28 41.94
CA ARG A 4 -14.06 24.49 41.15
C ARG A 4 -13.10 24.13 40.02
N LEU A 5 -13.65 23.76 38.87
CA LEU A 5 -12.89 23.61 37.64
C LEU A 5 -12.27 24.97 37.32
N THR A 6 -10.96 25.09 37.47
CA THR A 6 -10.22 26.28 37.04
C THR A 6 -10.30 26.35 35.51
N PHE A 7 -10.58 27.52 34.95
CA PHE A 7 -10.76 27.75 33.50
C PHE A 7 -9.61 27.20 32.64
N LYS A 8 -8.40 27.08 33.21
CA LYS A 8 -7.24 26.47 32.55
C LYS A 8 -7.36 24.95 32.41
N GLY A 9 -7.95 24.27 33.39
CA GLY A 9 -8.13 22.80 33.37
C GLY A 9 -9.20 22.34 32.38
N THR A 10 -10.24 23.16 32.14
CA THR A 10 -11.27 22.85 31.14
C THR A 10 -10.73 22.94 29.71
N ILE A 11 -9.82 23.88 29.41
CA ILE A 11 -9.13 23.94 28.12
C ILE A 11 -8.30 22.66 27.86
N VAL A 12 -7.56 22.18 28.85
CA VAL A 12 -6.72 20.98 28.70
C VAL A 12 -7.57 19.74 28.44
N ILE A 13 -8.71 19.61 29.12
CA ILE A 13 -9.66 18.51 28.89
C ILE A 13 -10.23 18.58 27.47
N LEU A 14 -10.58 19.77 26.99
CA LEU A 14 -11.12 19.94 25.64
C LEU A 14 -10.09 19.53 24.56
N LEU A 15 -8.83 19.93 24.72
CA LEU A 15 -7.74 19.51 23.83
C LEU A 15 -7.54 18.00 23.84
N PHE A 16 -7.63 17.37 25.01
CA PHE A 16 -7.54 15.92 25.15
C PHE A 16 -8.67 15.19 24.41
N VAL A 17 -9.90 15.70 24.49
CA VAL A 17 -11.06 15.13 23.78
C VAL A 17 -10.85 15.21 22.26
N ILE A 18 -10.39 16.36 21.76
CA ILE A 18 -10.08 16.52 20.33
C ILE A 18 -8.99 15.55 19.89
N PHE A 19 -7.94 15.38 20.69
CA PHE A 19 -6.85 14.45 20.41
C PHE A 19 -7.33 13.00 20.32
N ILE A 20 -8.15 12.55 21.27
CA ILE A 20 -8.71 11.20 21.28
C ILE A 20 -9.58 10.95 20.03
N ILE A 21 -10.42 11.91 19.66
CA ILE A 21 -11.27 11.79 18.45
C ILE A 21 -10.41 11.67 17.19
N SER A 22 -9.36 12.50 17.07
CA SER A 22 -8.43 12.44 15.93
C SER A 22 -7.70 11.10 15.86
N PHE A 23 -7.23 10.58 17.01
CA PHE A 23 -6.54 9.30 17.09
C PHE A 23 -7.41 8.13 16.62
N ILE A 24 -8.68 8.09 17.06
CA ILE A 24 -9.63 7.04 16.65
C ILE A 24 -9.92 7.09 15.14
N LYS A 25 -10.07 8.29 14.57
CA LYS A 25 -10.28 8.46 13.13
C LYS A 25 -9.07 7.97 12.32
N GLN A 26 -7.86 8.20 12.84
CA GLN A 26 -6.62 7.82 12.18
C GLN A 26 -6.47 6.29 12.12
N GLU A 27 -6.81 5.58 13.19
CA GLU A 27 -6.84 4.10 13.23
C GLU A 27 -7.82 3.50 12.20
N LEU A 28 -9.02 4.06 12.09
CA LEU A 28 -10.01 3.58 11.11
C LEU A 28 -9.56 3.84 9.66
N THR A 29 -8.93 4.99 9.41
CA THR A 29 -8.43 5.36 8.09
C THR A 29 -7.27 4.45 7.69
N MET A 30 -6.36 4.17 8.62
CA MET A 30 -5.23 3.27 8.39
C MET A 30 -5.69 1.86 8.03
N LYS A 31 -6.70 1.33 8.72
CA LYS A 31 -7.27 0.00 8.40
C LYS A 31 -7.94 -0.03 7.02
N ARG A 32 -8.65 1.03 6.64
CA ARG A 32 -9.26 1.12 5.30
C ARG A 32 -8.19 1.16 4.21
N ILE A 33 -7.17 2.00 4.36
CA ILE A 33 -6.06 2.10 3.41
C ILE A 33 -5.35 0.74 3.26
N GLN A 34 -5.09 0.02 4.36
CA GLN A 34 -4.49 -1.31 4.28
C GLN A 34 -5.38 -2.31 3.54
N ASN A 35 -6.69 -2.32 3.82
CA ASN A 35 -7.63 -3.18 3.11
C ASN A 35 -7.69 -2.86 1.61
N ASP A 36 -7.70 -1.58 1.26
CA ASP A 36 -7.70 -1.12 -0.14
C ASP A 36 -6.39 -1.51 -0.85
N ILE A 37 -5.24 -1.39 -0.17
CA ILE A 37 -3.95 -1.87 -0.69
C ILE A 37 -4.00 -3.36 -0.95
N VAL A 38 -4.50 -4.16 -0.02
CA VAL A 38 -4.59 -5.62 -0.19
C VAL A 38 -5.53 -5.98 -1.34
N ALA A 39 -6.70 -5.33 -1.43
CA ALA A 39 -7.66 -5.56 -2.51
C ALA A 39 -7.07 -5.18 -3.87
N ASN A 40 -6.46 -4.00 -3.98
CA ASN A 40 -5.81 -3.54 -5.22
C ASN A 40 -4.63 -4.43 -5.60
N GLN A 41 -3.85 -4.92 -4.63
CA GLN A 41 -2.74 -5.83 -4.89
C GLN A 41 -3.23 -7.19 -5.39
N GLN A 42 -4.35 -7.70 -4.86
CA GLN A 42 -4.99 -8.92 -5.33
C GLN A 42 -5.53 -8.75 -6.76
N GLU A 43 -6.18 -7.63 -7.05
CA GLU A 43 -6.67 -7.31 -8.39
C GLU A 43 -5.52 -7.16 -9.39
N LEU A 44 -4.46 -6.44 -9.03
CA LEU A 44 -3.25 -6.33 -9.85
C LEU A 44 -2.61 -7.69 -10.11
N THR A 45 -2.54 -8.55 -9.10
CA THR A 45 -1.99 -9.90 -9.27
C THR A 45 -2.83 -10.71 -10.25
N LYS A 46 -4.16 -10.68 -10.10
CA LYS A 46 -5.08 -11.36 -11.03
C LYS A 46 -4.95 -10.84 -12.46
N LEU A 47 -4.97 -9.52 -12.65
CA LEU A 47 -4.84 -8.92 -13.98
C LEU A 47 -3.49 -9.27 -14.62
N LYS A 48 -2.40 -9.23 -13.86
CA LYS A 48 -1.09 -9.62 -14.39
C LYS A 48 -1.04 -11.11 -14.73
N ASP A 49 -1.69 -11.99 -13.96
CA ASP A 49 -1.72 -13.43 -14.21
C ASP A 49 -2.57 -13.76 -15.45
N GLU A 50 -3.70 -13.07 -15.62
CA GLU A 50 -4.54 -13.19 -16.81
C GLU A 50 -3.81 -12.67 -18.05
N ASN A 51 -3.14 -11.52 -17.93
CA ASN A 51 -2.33 -10.98 -19.02
C ASN A 51 -1.17 -11.92 -19.39
N PHE A 52 -0.53 -12.56 -18.41
CA PHE A 52 0.48 -13.58 -18.65
C PHE A 52 -0.09 -14.78 -19.43
N LYS A 53 -1.23 -15.31 -18.99
CA LYS A 53 -1.88 -16.44 -19.66
C LYS A 53 -2.25 -16.12 -21.11
N LEU A 54 -2.88 -14.96 -21.33
CA LEU A 54 -3.24 -14.48 -22.66
C LEU A 54 -2.01 -14.31 -23.56
N GLN A 55 -0.91 -13.78 -23.03
CA GLN A 55 0.34 -13.67 -23.78
C GLN A 55 0.95 -15.03 -24.09
N THR A 56 0.94 -15.99 -23.16
CA THR A 56 1.41 -17.35 -23.44
C THR A 56 0.53 -18.10 -24.45
N GLU A 57 -0.77 -17.79 -24.53
CA GLU A 57 -1.67 -18.36 -25.53
C GLU A 57 -1.45 -17.73 -26.92
N LEU A 58 -1.10 -16.44 -26.97
CA LEU A 58 -0.73 -15.74 -28.21
C LEU A 58 0.66 -16.14 -28.72
N ASP A 59 1.63 -16.34 -27.82
CA ASP A 59 3.05 -16.63 -28.12
C ASP A 59 3.36 -18.13 -28.23
N ASN A 60 2.56 -18.88 -29.01
CA ASN A 60 2.98 -20.21 -29.49
C ASN A 60 4.19 -20.16 -30.47
N THR A 61 5.07 -19.15 -30.37
CA THR A 61 6.27 -18.89 -31.18
C THR A 61 7.25 -18.02 -30.36
N PRO A 62 8.58 -18.25 -30.42
CA PRO A 62 9.45 -18.21 -29.25
C PRO A 62 9.85 -16.78 -28.84
N SER A 63 9.19 -16.25 -27.81
CA SER A 63 9.56 -15.03 -27.09
C SER A 63 10.09 -15.37 -25.69
N HIS A 64 11.03 -16.34 -25.63
CA HIS A 64 11.51 -16.91 -24.36
C HIS A 64 12.16 -15.84 -23.45
N ASP A 65 12.82 -14.84 -24.02
CA ASP A 65 13.48 -13.74 -23.30
C ASP A 65 12.49 -12.80 -22.60
N TYR A 66 11.34 -12.53 -23.21
CA TYR A 66 10.30 -11.70 -22.60
C TYR A 66 9.61 -12.45 -21.46
N LEU A 67 9.30 -13.73 -21.65
CA LEU A 67 8.76 -14.61 -20.60
C LEU A 67 9.74 -14.70 -19.42
N GLU A 68 11.03 -14.88 -19.69
CA GLU A 68 12.05 -14.94 -18.64
C GLU A 68 12.14 -13.61 -17.87
N LYS A 69 12.14 -12.48 -18.57
CA LYS A 69 12.14 -11.15 -17.93
C LYS A 69 10.91 -10.96 -17.03
N LEU A 70 9.73 -11.33 -17.52
CA LEU A 70 8.50 -11.23 -16.75
C LEU A 70 8.51 -12.14 -15.51
N VAL A 71 9.01 -13.38 -15.64
CA VAL A 71 9.17 -14.31 -14.52
C VAL A 71 10.14 -13.76 -13.48
N ARG A 72 11.27 -13.18 -13.91
CA ARG A 72 12.22 -12.53 -13.01
C ARG A 72 11.58 -11.35 -12.27
N GLU A 73 10.82 -10.50 -12.96
CA GLU A 73 10.07 -9.40 -12.33
C GLU A 73 9.03 -9.90 -11.32
N ARG A 74 8.37 -11.03 -11.60
CA ARG A 74 7.42 -11.67 -10.65
C ARG A 74 8.11 -12.28 -9.44
N LEU A 75 9.26 -12.92 -9.63
CA LEU A 75 10.05 -13.54 -8.56
C LEU A 75 10.89 -12.53 -7.77
N GLY A 76 10.85 -11.24 -8.15
CA GLY A 76 11.72 -10.21 -7.57
C GLY A 76 13.21 -10.46 -7.84
N MET A 77 13.52 -11.25 -8.87
CA MET A 77 14.87 -11.57 -9.28
C MET A 77 15.38 -10.49 -10.24
N ILE A 78 16.59 -10.00 -9.99
CA ILE A 78 17.23 -8.96 -10.81
C ILE A 78 18.40 -9.63 -11.55
N LYS A 79 18.53 -9.42 -12.86
CA LYS A 79 19.66 -10.00 -13.63
C LYS A 79 20.95 -9.27 -13.25
N GLU A 80 22.08 -9.96 -13.27
CA GLU A 80 23.37 -9.29 -13.10
C GLU A 80 23.53 -8.16 -14.14
N GLY A 81 23.69 -6.92 -13.64
CA GLY A 81 23.79 -5.70 -14.46
C GLY A 81 22.55 -4.79 -14.47
N GLU A 82 21.40 -5.19 -13.92
CA GLU A 82 20.21 -4.35 -13.81
C GLU A 82 20.20 -3.51 -12.51
N LYS A 83 19.95 -2.19 -12.60
CA LYS A 83 19.84 -1.27 -11.45
C LYS A 83 18.38 -1.14 -11.00
N VAL A 84 18.10 -1.39 -9.72
CA VAL A 84 16.79 -1.10 -9.12
C VAL A 84 16.61 0.41 -9.01
N VAL A 85 15.71 0.99 -9.81
CA VAL A 85 15.29 2.38 -9.64
C VAL A 85 14.06 2.40 -8.74
N ASN A 86 14.28 2.45 -7.43
CA ASN A 86 13.19 2.78 -6.51
C ASN A 86 12.77 4.23 -6.79
N SER A 87 11.63 4.40 -7.44
CA SER A 87 10.98 5.71 -7.60
C SER A 87 10.37 6.13 -6.26
N GLN A 88 11.19 6.30 -5.22
CA GLN A 88 10.80 7.11 -4.07
C GLN A 88 10.97 8.56 -4.51
N LYS A 89 9.88 9.18 -4.94
CA LYS A 89 9.79 10.63 -5.05
C LYS A 89 10.06 11.20 -3.66
N GLU A 90 11.23 11.80 -3.50
CA GLU A 90 11.50 12.78 -2.45
C GLU A 90 10.45 13.90 -2.57
N ASN A 91 9.70 14.11 -1.49
CA ASN A 91 8.94 15.33 -1.24
C ASN A 91 9.59 16.04 -0.06
#